data_AF-A0A671UNF8-F1
#
_entry.id   AF-A0A671UNF8-F1
#
_cell.length_a   1.000
_cell.length_b   1.000
_cell.length_c   1.000
_cell.angle_alpha   90.00
_cell.angle_beta   90.00
_cell.angle_gamma   90.00
#
_symmetry.space_group_name_H-M   'P 1'
#
loop_
_entity.id
_entity.type
_entity.pdbx_description
1 polymer ?
#
loop_
_entity_poly.entity_id
_entity_poly.type
_entity_poly.pdbx_seq_one_letter_code
_entity_poly.pdbx_strand_id
1 'polypeptide(L)'
;MKRQNGPHTSTLQENGYDLPSHDALAQILPNDHHFSKAAKPELHRAAKQEQERPAESPEATQANKPDINHTYQVHQPHKRPPLHDFKDGPNMEEITHLQTKEVENYRSALSRMAEDIIALRRQVMTLEAENSQLRINLSLHQDLGRDLLHDTDIDVMTKAEIADRIASLKFKLASETSKAVSQRDRIQQLQNSLIKANDSEKELLKLQRVHQQQQKDLQQHQSRSAKMASLEATVKQQEKVIEKMERALDDKLRENDRRTGDKRMAVKKQRGETDHRKEEVVSALAAENSRLRAELDRTRQQPAPVIIQQPAQTKDTLPFKERLSLLNKLEKAEARVQTLEAQLEENSKSWGRQKQEMLTKLSEHRHGFVRTSTTILHNVPSRSVSESLYQKSRQEAEGHKITRK
;
A
#
# COMPACT_ATOMS: atom_id res chain seq x y z
N MET A 1 25.39 -50.42 -43.93
CA MET A 1 25.64 -49.74 -45.22
C MET A 1 24.58 -48.65 -45.34
N LYS A 2 24.84 -47.37 -45.59
CA LYS A 2 25.90 -46.69 -46.32
C LYS A 2 26.05 -45.27 -45.74
N ARG A 3 27.31 -44.82 -45.71
CA ARG A 3 27.71 -43.42 -45.58
C ARG A 3 27.44 -42.66 -46.88
N GLN A 4 27.26 -41.35 -46.77
CA GLN A 4 27.80 -40.25 -47.61
C GLN A 4 26.87 -39.03 -47.43
N ASN A 5 27.25 -37.95 -46.73
CA ASN A 5 28.23 -36.88 -47.03
C ASN A 5 27.80 -35.90 -48.14
N GLY A 6 27.23 -34.76 -47.70
CA GLY A 6 27.41 -33.36 -48.18
C GLY A 6 27.02 -32.99 -49.63
N PRO A 7 27.08 -31.70 -50.01
CA PRO A 7 27.32 -30.47 -49.23
C PRO A 7 26.13 -29.46 -49.36
N HIS A 8 26.21 -28.28 -48.73
CA HIS A 8 25.89 -26.95 -49.31
C HIS A 8 25.66 -25.88 -48.21
N THR A 9 26.70 -25.05 -48.05
CA THR A 9 26.70 -23.59 -47.81
C THR A 9 25.81 -23.02 -46.70
N SER A 10 26.44 -22.75 -45.55
CA SER A 10 25.99 -21.76 -44.57
C SER A 10 26.14 -20.35 -45.15
N THR A 11 25.05 -19.70 -45.51
CA THR A 11 24.98 -18.25 -45.66
C THR A 11 24.75 -17.62 -44.29
N LEU A 12 25.74 -16.88 -43.81
CA LEU A 12 25.61 -15.89 -42.73
C LEU A 12 24.49 -14.92 -43.10
N GLN A 13 23.38 -14.93 -42.35
CA GLN A 13 22.39 -13.87 -42.40
C GLN A 13 22.61 -12.96 -41.19
N GLU A 14 23.41 -11.94 -41.45
CA GLU A 14 23.64 -10.78 -40.61
C GLU A 14 22.31 -10.00 -40.52
N ASN A 15 21.50 -10.31 -39.50
CA ASN A 15 20.34 -9.49 -39.18
C ASN A 15 20.82 -8.31 -38.33
N GLY A 16 21.09 -7.20 -39.02
CA GLY A 16 21.42 -5.91 -38.44
C GLY A 16 20.33 -5.45 -37.47
N TYR A 17 20.72 -5.27 -36.22
CA TYR A 17 19.98 -4.43 -35.29
C TYR A 17 20.41 -2.99 -35.55
N ASP A 18 19.60 -2.24 -36.31
CA ASP A 18 19.74 -0.80 -36.45
C ASP A 18 19.48 -0.15 -35.09
N LEU A 19 20.57 0.22 -34.41
CA LEU A 19 20.52 1.11 -33.26
C LEU A 19 20.13 2.52 -33.75
N PRO A 20 19.24 3.25 -33.04
CA PRO A 20 18.92 4.62 -33.41
C PRO A 20 20.19 5.49 -33.41
N SER A 21 20.38 6.27 -34.48
CA SER A 21 21.40 7.31 -34.58
C SER A 21 21.36 8.25 -33.36
N HIS A 22 22.53 8.80 -33.00
CA HIS A 22 22.87 9.52 -31.76
C HIS A 22 22.11 10.86 -31.55
N ASP A 23 20.94 11.06 -32.15
CA ASP A 23 20.10 12.25 -31.99
C ASP A 23 18.61 11.91 -32.06
N ALA A 24 18.16 11.07 -31.12
CA ALA A 24 16.74 10.77 -30.94
C ALA A 24 15.97 11.88 -30.19
N LEU A 25 16.67 12.87 -29.63
CA LEU A 25 16.07 13.97 -28.86
C LEU A 25 15.57 15.11 -29.76
N ALA A 26 16.12 15.27 -30.97
CA ALA A 26 15.65 16.26 -31.94
C ALA A 26 14.26 15.94 -32.55
N GLN A 27 13.80 14.68 -32.48
CA GLN A 27 12.54 14.26 -33.11
C GLN A 27 11.29 14.43 -32.22
N ILE A 28 11.47 14.79 -30.94
CA ILE A 28 10.38 14.86 -29.94
C ILE A 28 10.02 16.31 -29.59
N LEU A 29 10.76 17.31 -30.11
CA LEU A 29 10.49 18.73 -29.87
C LEU A 29 9.75 19.34 -31.07
N PRO A 30 8.52 19.87 -30.89
CA PRO A 30 7.89 20.71 -31.89
C PRO A 30 8.74 21.96 -32.12
N ASN A 31 8.97 22.30 -33.39
CA ASN A 31 9.60 23.52 -33.89
C ASN A 31 9.30 24.77 -33.04
N ASP A 32 10.23 25.19 -32.18
CA ASP A 32 10.32 26.58 -31.73
C ASP A 32 11.22 27.35 -32.71
N HIS A 33 10.67 27.56 -33.90
CA HIS A 33 11.23 28.40 -34.94
C HIS A 33 10.73 29.84 -34.82
N HIS A 34 10.76 30.42 -33.62
CA HIS A 34 10.50 31.84 -33.43
C HIS A 34 11.49 32.39 -32.39
N PHE A 35 12.03 33.58 -32.64
CA PHE A 35 13.08 34.26 -31.87
C PHE A 35 14.55 33.93 -32.20
N SER A 36 14.90 33.90 -33.49
CA SER A 36 16.28 34.20 -33.94
C SER A 36 16.27 35.41 -34.87
N LYS A 37 16.25 36.61 -34.28
CA LYS A 37 16.65 37.84 -34.97
C LYS A 37 17.27 38.81 -33.97
N ALA A 38 18.57 38.67 -33.73
CA ALA A 38 19.53 39.78 -33.59
C ALA A 38 20.92 39.27 -33.18
N ALA A 39 21.93 39.81 -33.87
CA ALA A 39 23.31 40.00 -33.42
C ALA A 39 24.25 38.77 -33.28
N LYS A 40 25.08 38.59 -34.31
CA LYS A 40 26.55 38.48 -34.16
C LYS A 40 27.15 39.85 -34.53
N PRO A 41 28.45 40.17 -34.32
CA PRO A 41 29.55 39.42 -33.69
C PRO A 41 30.35 40.26 -32.66
N GLU A 42 31.21 39.63 -31.84
CA GLU A 42 32.55 40.12 -31.46
C GLU A 42 33.11 39.27 -30.32
N LEU A 43 33.96 38.28 -30.62
CA LEU A 43 34.96 37.74 -29.68
C LEU A 43 36.10 37.09 -30.48
N HIS A 44 36.90 37.91 -31.15
CA HIS A 44 38.25 37.57 -31.60
C HIS A 44 39.19 38.74 -31.31
N ARG A 45 39.43 39.03 -30.02
CA ARG A 45 40.52 39.90 -29.58
C ARG A 45 40.72 39.79 -28.07
N ALA A 46 41.46 38.78 -27.62
CA ALA A 46 42.17 38.80 -26.32
C ALA A 46 43.04 37.54 -26.09
N ALA A 47 43.49 36.85 -27.14
CA ALA A 47 44.49 35.80 -27.01
C ALA A 47 45.74 36.23 -27.76
N LYS A 48 46.56 37.08 -27.12
CA LYS A 48 47.99 37.37 -27.43
C LYS A 48 48.54 38.48 -26.52
N GLN A 49 48.81 38.13 -25.27
CA GLN A 49 49.69 38.79 -24.30
C GLN A 49 49.42 38.02 -22.99
N GLU A 50 50.34 37.36 -22.30
CA GLU A 50 51.74 37.67 -22.03
C GLU A 50 52.51 36.37 -21.72
N GLN A 51 53.75 36.30 -22.17
CA GLN A 51 54.77 35.45 -21.57
C GLN A 51 56.06 36.28 -21.57
N GLU A 52 56.41 36.88 -20.42
CA GLU A 52 57.80 37.01 -19.93
C GLU A 52 57.84 37.55 -18.47
N ARG A 53 58.76 36.95 -17.70
CA ARG A 53 59.09 36.99 -16.24
C ARG A 53 59.56 38.38 -15.71
N PRO A 54 59.95 38.60 -14.41
CA PRO A 54 60.23 37.66 -13.29
C PRO A 54 59.68 38.04 -11.89
N ALA A 55 59.98 37.17 -10.92
CA ALA A 55 59.71 37.27 -9.49
C ALA A 55 60.45 38.42 -8.78
N GLU A 56 59.77 39.07 -7.83
CA GLU A 56 60.34 39.70 -6.64
C GLU A 56 59.25 39.88 -5.58
N SER A 57 59.54 39.47 -4.34
CA SER A 57 58.84 39.90 -3.12
C SER A 57 59.68 41.04 -2.55
N PRO A 58 59.07 42.13 -2.03
CA PRO A 58 58.91 42.16 -0.57
C PRO A 58 57.71 42.97 -0.03
N GLU A 59 57.45 42.67 1.25
CA GLU A 59 57.01 43.55 2.33
C GLU A 59 55.59 44.13 2.43
N ALA A 60 55.08 43.94 3.65
CA ALA A 60 53.84 44.41 4.21
C ALA A 60 53.59 45.92 4.06
N THR A 61 52.34 46.28 3.79
CA THR A 61 51.74 47.47 4.40
C THR A 61 50.25 47.23 4.63
N GLN A 62 49.83 47.41 5.87
CA GLN A 62 48.44 47.42 6.30
C GLN A 62 47.70 48.58 5.60
N ALA A 63 46.58 48.31 4.92
CA ALA A 63 45.55 49.33 4.70
C ALA A 63 44.19 48.71 4.36
N ASN A 64 43.24 48.94 5.26
CA ASN A 64 41.80 49.12 5.04
C ASN A 64 41.01 48.01 4.33
N LYS A 65 40.33 47.19 5.14
CA LYS A 65 39.06 46.54 4.78
C LYS A 65 38.00 47.62 4.55
N PRO A 66 37.24 47.63 3.44
CA PRO A 66 35.99 48.35 3.41
C PRO A 66 34.93 47.53 4.15
N ASP A 67 34.34 48.14 5.16
CA ASP A 67 33.25 47.62 5.97
C ASP A 67 31.96 47.60 5.11
N ILE A 68 31.46 46.41 4.75
CA ILE A 68 30.32 46.22 3.84
C ILE A 68 28.97 46.39 4.60
N ASN A 69 28.97 46.95 5.81
CA ASN A 69 27.79 47.03 6.66
C ASN A 69 27.01 48.36 6.57
N HIS A 70 27.05 49.11 5.47
CA HIS A 70 26.35 50.41 5.37
C HIS A 70 25.50 50.53 4.09
N THR A 71 24.46 49.70 3.92
CA THR A 71 23.48 49.91 2.82
C THR A 71 22.02 49.67 3.21
N TYR A 72 21.69 49.54 4.50
CA TYR A 72 20.29 49.59 4.94
C TYR A 72 20.13 50.54 6.12
N GLN A 73 20.03 51.83 5.80
CA GLN A 73 19.44 52.79 6.73
C GLN A 73 17.93 52.52 6.77
N VAL A 74 17.51 51.63 7.66
CA VAL A 74 16.09 51.41 7.95
C VAL A 74 15.52 52.72 8.48
N HIS A 75 14.84 53.46 7.62
CA HIS A 75 14.07 54.62 8.03
C HIS A 75 12.99 54.12 8.98
N GLN A 76 13.06 54.58 10.24
CA GLN A 76 11.99 54.37 11.21
C GLN A 76 10.68 54.91 10.61
N PRO A 77 9.60 54.12 10.52
CA PRO A 77 8.33 54.65 10.05
C PRO A 77 7.82 55.61 11.11
N HIS A 78 7.66 56.87 10.71
CA HIS A 78 7.06 57.93 11.49
C HIS A 78 5.72 57.49 12.10
N LYS A 79 5.51 57.95 13.34
CA LYS A 79 4.30 57.80 14.15
C LYS A 79 3.03 57.92 13.29
N ARG A 80 2.29 56.82 13.17
CA ARG A 80 0.92 56.82 12.65
C ARG A 80 0.02 57.58 13.65
N PRO A 81 -0.77 58.58 13.23
CA PRO A 81 -1.78 59.19 14.08
C PRO A 81 -2.79 58.13 14.58
N PRO A 82 -3.38 58.27 15.78
CA PRO A 82 -4.34 57.29 16.28
C PRO A 82 -5.51 57.17 15.31
N LEU A 83 -5.66 56.00 14.69
CA LEU A 83 -6.82 55.69 13.86
C LEU A 83 -8.04 55.59 14.76
N HIS A 84 -9.08 56.32 14.37
CA HIS A 84 -10.41 56.31 14.96
C HIS A 84 -10.96 54.88 15.03
N ASP A 85 -11.60 54.58 16.16
CA ASP A 85 -12.24 53.31 16.49
C ASP A 85 -13.43 53.05 15.55
N PHE A 86 -13.15 52.45 14.39
CA PHE A 86 -14.18 51.87 13.55
C PHE A 86 -14.39 50.43 14.03
N LYS A 87 -15.59 50.18 14.57
CA LYS A 87 -16.11 48.84 14.85
C LYS A 87 -15.68 47.86 13.76
N ASP A 88 -14.92 46.84 14.16
CA ASP A 88 -14.57 45.70 13.33
C ASP A 88 -15.84 45.14 12.69
N GLY A 89 -16.00 45.41 11.41
CA GLY A 89 -17.02 44.77 10.59
C GLY A 89 -16.50 43.40 10.13
N PRO A 90 -17.37 42.40 9.93
CA PRO A 90 -16.97 41.06 9.48
C PRO A 90 -16.20 41.06 8.14
N ASN A 91 -16.35 42.12 7.33
CA ASN A 91 -15.59 42.31 6.09
C ASN A 91 -14.12 42.74 6.33
N MET A 92 -13.82 43.49 7.40
CA MET A 92 -12.42 43.85 7.74
C MET A 92 -11.64 42.65 8.28
N GLU A 93 -12.30 41.76 9.03
CA GLU A 93 -11.72 40.49 9.48
C GLU A 93 -11.41 39.57 8.28
N GLU A 94 -12.28 39.52 7.28
CA GLU A 94 -12.05 38.74 6.06
C GLU A 94 -10.91 39.31 5.19
N ILE A 95 -10.86 40.64 5.03
CA ILE A 95 -9.77 41.33 4.30
C ILE A 95 -8.43 41.13 5.02
N THR A 96 -8.39 41.30 6.34
CA THR A 96 -7.16 41.10 7.12
C THR A 96 -6.71 39.63 7.11
N HIS A 97 -7.64 38.67 7.14
CA HIS A 97 -7.34 37.25 6.99
C HIS A 97 -6.77 36.92 5.60
N LEU A 98 -7.36 37.46 4.52
CA LEU A 98 -6.87 37.25 3.15
C LEU A 98 -5.48 37.86 2.95
N GLN A 99 -5.24 39.08 3.44
CA GLN A 99 -3.92 39.71 3.42
C GLN A 99 -2.89 38.90 4.22
N THR A 100 -3.27 38.38 5.38
CA THR A 100 -2.41 37.51 6.20
C THR A 100 -2.05 36.23 5.45
N LYS A 101 -3.04 35.60 4.78
CA LYS A 101 -2.83 34.40 3.96
C LYS A 101 -1.95 34.67 2.75
N GLU A 102 -2.09 35.82 2.11
CA GLU A 102 -1.25 36.20 0.97
C GLU A 102 0.20 36.45 1.39
N VAL A 103 0.41 37.17 2.51
CA VAL A 103 1.75 37.34 3.10
C VAL A 103 2.36 36.00 3.50
N GLU A 104 1.57 35.09 4.05
CA GLU A 104 2.05 33.75 4.42
C GLU A 104 2.39 32.90 3.19
N ASN A 105 1.62 33.03 2.10
CA ASN A 105 1.94 32.42 0.81
C ASN A 105 3.26 32.95 0.25
N TYR A 106 3.50 34.27 0.28
CA TYR A 106 4.77 34.84 -0.16
C TYR A 106 5.94 34.43 0.74
N ARG A 107 5.76 34.42 2.07
CA ARG A 107 6.76 33.90 3.02
C ARG A 107 7.10 32.44 2.74
N SER A 108 6.08 31.62 2.46
CA SER A 108 6.26 30.22 2.11
C SER A 108 6.99 30.03 0.77
N ALA A 109 6.64 30.84 -0.24
CA ALA A 109 7.31 30.82 -1.54
C ALA A 109 8.78 31.27 -1.43
N LEU A 110 9.05 32.32 -0.66
CA LEU A 110 10.40 32.81 -0.41
C LEU A 110 11.23 31.80 0.39
N SER A 111 10.63 31.15 1.38
CA SER A 111 11.29 30.09 2.17
C SER A 111 11.66 28.90 1.28
N ARG A 112 10.74 28.46 0.40
CA ARG A 112 11.03 27.42 -0.59
C ARG A 112 12.15 27.80 -1.54
N MET A 113 12.13 29.03 -2.08
CA MET A 113 13.20 29.50 -2.96
C MET A 113 14.54 29.59 -2.22
N ALA A 114 14.55 29.99 -0.96
CA ALA A 114 15.76 30.00 -0.14
C ALA A 114 16.29 28.57 0.09
N GLU A 115 15.41 27.61 0.36
CA GLU A 115 15.76 26.19 0.44
C GLU A 115 16.35 25.68 -0.88
N ASP A 116 15.73 26.01 -2.02
CA ASP A 116 16.20 25.64 -3.35
C ASP A 116 17.57 26.26 -3.68
N ILE A 117 17.78 27.54 -3.35
CA ILE A 117 19.08 28.21 -3.51
C ILE A 117 20.15 27.52 -2.67
N ILE A 118 19.85 27.15 -1.42
CA ILE A 118 20.78 26.41 -0.56
C ILE A 118 21.07 25.03 -1.14
N ALA A 119 20.04 24.31 -1.62
CA ALA A 119 20.20 23.00 -2.25
C ALA A 119 21.06 23.07 -3.51
N LEU A 120 20.81 24.04 -4.40
CA LEU A 120 21.60 24.30 -5.60
C LEU A 120 23.06 24.62 -5.26
N ARG A 121 23.30 25.49 -4.27
CA ARG A 121 24.68 25.80 -3.81
C ARG A 121 25.40 24.56 -3.31
N ARG A 122 24.74 23.70 -2.52
CA ARG A 122 25.31 22.42 -2.08
C ARG A 122 25.63 21.50 -3.25
N GLN A 123 24.77 21.46 -4.27
CA GLN A 123 25.00 20.66 -5.47
C GLN A 123 26.19 21.19 -6.28
N VAL A 124 26.30 22.52 -6.46
CA VAL A 124 27.45 23.15 -7.12
C VAL A 124 28.75 22.81 -6.39
N MET A 125 28.79 22.97 -5.05
CA MET A 125 29.97 22.60 -4.27
C MET A 125 30.36 21.12 -4.43
N THR A 126 29.37 20.23 -4.48
CA THR A 126 29.60 18.78 -4.69
C THR A 126 30.16 18.52 -6.09
N LEU A 127 29.57 19.12 -7.11
CA LEU A 127 30.02 18.99 -8.50
C LEU A 127 31.42 19.60 -8.70
N GLU A 128 31.75 20.72 -8.08
CA GLU A 128 33.09 21.32 -8.12
C GLU A 128 34.14 20.41 -7.48
N ALA A 129 33.82 19.83 -6.31
CA ALA A 129 34.67 18.84 -5.65
C ALA A 129 34.87 17.59 -6.55
N GLU A 130 33.80 17.06 -7.13
CA GLU A 130 33.87 15.94 -8.06
C GLU A 130 34.68 16.28 -9.31
N ASN A 131 34.50 17.48 -9.89
CA ASN A 131 35.21 17.94 -11.08
C ASN A 131 36.71 18.10 -10.80
N SER A 132 37.08 18.69 -9.65
CA SER A 132 38.48 18.78 -9.24
C SER A 132 39.11 17.39 -9.05
N GLN A 133 38.38 16.45 -8.43
CA GLN A 133 38.83 15.08 -8.27
C GLN A 133 38.99 14.34 -9.61
N LEU A 134 38.06 14.53 -10.55
CA LEU A 134 38.14 13.98 -11.89
C LEU A 134 39.33 14.55 -12.65
N ARG A 135 39.63 15.85 -12.54
CA ARG A 135 40.81 16.47 -13.13
C ARG A 135 42.11 15.90 -12.55
N ILE A 136 42.18 15.70 -11.23
CA ILE A 136 43.33 15.06 -10.57
C ILE A 136 43.51 13.62 -11.07
N ASN A 137 42.42 12.85 -11.12
CA ASN A 137 42.46 11.47 -11.61
C ASN A 137 42.87 11.40 -13.09
N LEU A 138 42.38 12.33 -13.93
CA LEU A 138 42.71 12.40 -15.34
C LEU A 138 44.19 12.77 -15.56
N SER A 139 44.72 13.75 -14.81
CA SER A 139 46.16 14.08 -14.84
C SER A 139 47.00 12.86 -14.48
N LEU A 140 46.69 12.22 -13.35
CA LEU A 140 47.39 11.00 -12.93
C LEU A 140 47.34 9.90 -13.99
N HIS A 141 46.21 9.75 -14.68
CA HIS A 141 46.07 8.78 -15.76
C HIS A 141 46.86 9.16 -17.02
N GLN A 142 46.95 10.45 -17.36
CA GLN A 142 47.73 10.93 -18.50
C GLN A 142 49.23 10.84 -18.24
N ASP A 143 49.67 11.17 -17.03
CA ASP A 143 51.07 11.12 -16.64
C ASP A 143 51.55 9.67 -16.56
N LEU A 144 50.77 8.79 -15.93
CA LEU A 144 51.07 7.36 -15.96
C LEU A 144 50.90 6.77 -17.37
N GLY A 145 49.91 7.19 -18.17
CA GLY A 145 49.74 6.68 -19.53
C GLY A 145 50.89 7.06 -20.48
N ARG A 146 51.45 8.27 -20.35
CA ARG A 146 52.60 8.72 -21.11
C ARG A 146 53.90 8.08 -20.64
N ASP A 147 54.16 8.03 -19.34
CA ASP A 147 55.40 7.48 -18.77
C ASP A 147 55.42 5.94 -18.74
N LEU A 148 54.25 5.29 -18.76
CA LEU A 148 54.12 3.83 -18.68
C LEU A 148 54.08 3.13 -20.05
N LEU A 149 53.51 3.76 -21.07
CA LEU A 149 53.23 3.09 -22.36
C LEU A 149 54.13 3.57 -23.52
N HIS A 150 55.09 4.46 -23.28
CA HIS A 150 56.22 4.61 -24.19
C HIS A 150 57.14 3.38 -24.02
N ASP A 151 56.94 2.37 -24.87
CA ASP A 151 57.72 1.12 -24.88
C ASP A 151 59.21 1.32 -25.18
N THR A 152 59.61 2.52 -25.63
CA THR A 152 60.99 2.86 -25.97
C THR A 152 61.94 2.98 -24.77
N ASP A 153 61.45 3.24 -23.56
CA ASP A 153 62.33 3.60 -22.43
C ASP A 153 62.57 2.46 -21.43
N ILE A 154 61.90 1.31 -21.54
CA ILE A 154 61.99 0.23 -20.53
C ILE A 154 63.41 -0.34 -20.41
N ASP A 155 64.15 -0.43 -21.53
CA ASP A 155 65.53 -0.94 -21.57
C ASP A 155 66.58 0.12 -21.18
N VAL A 156 66.22 1.41 -21.20
CA VAL A 156 67.09 2.55 -20.84
C VAL A 156 66.85 3.02 -19.41
N MET A 157 65.68 2.72 -18.85
CA MET A 157 65.29 3.09 -17.48
C MET A 157 66.20 2.45 -16.44
N THR A 158 66.53 3.26 -15.43
CA THR A 158 67.22 2.79 -14.23
C THR A 158 66.29 1.93 -13.38
N LYS A 159 66.90 1.06 -12.56
CA LYS A 159 66.18 0.22 -11.58
C LYS A 159 65.29 1.04 -10.63
N ALA A 160 65.67 2.28 -10.33
CA ALA A 160 64.90 3.19 -9.48
C ALA A 160 63.62 3.66 -10.17
N GLU A 161 63.71 4.09 -11.44
CA GLU A 161 62.56 4.53 -12.22
C GLU A 161 61.55 3.38 -12.44
N ILE A 162 62.04 2.15 -12.67
CA ILE A 162 61.18 0.95 -12.74
C ILE A 162 60.48 0.69 -11.40
N ALA A 163 61.17 0.87 -10.27
CA ALA A 163 60.58 0.68 -8.95
C ALA A 163 59.49 1.71 -8.64
N ASP A 164 59.71 2.99 -8.97
CA ASP A 164 58.71 4.07 -8.82
C ASP A 164 57.49 3.84 -9.71
N ARG A 165 57.70 3.33 -10.93
CA ARG A 165 56.64 2.94 -11.85
C ARG A 165 55.77 1.81 -11.28
N ILE A 166 56.39 0.78 -10.71
CA ILE A 166 55.69 -0.31 -10.03
C ILE A 166 54.93 0.20 -8.80
N ALA A 167 55.52 1.11 -8.02
CA ALA A 167 54.85 1.71 -6.86
C ALA A 167 53.61 2.51 -7.27
N SER A 168 53.70 3.31 -8.35
CA SER A 168 52.60 4.08 -8.92
C SER A 168 51.45 3.19 -9.42
N LEU A 169 51.78 2.08 -10.09
CA LEU A 169 50.78 1.09 -10.52
C LEU A 169 50.08 0.41 -9.35
N LYS A 170 50.83 0.02 -8.31
CA LYS A 170 50.26 -0.55 -7.08
C LYS A 170 49.32 0.43 -6.39
N PHE A 171 49.71 1.70 -6.29
CA PHE A 171 48.87 2.75 -5.72
C PHE A 171 47.56 2.93 -6.51
N LYS A 172 47.63 2.99 -7.84
CA LYS A 172 46.43 3.10 -8.70
C LYS A 172 45.53 1.87 -8.54
N LEU A 173 46.10 0.67 -8.54
CA LEU A 173 45.33 -0.56 -8.34
C LEU A 173 44.62 -0.56 -6.98
N ALA A 174 45.30 -0.13 -5.91
CA ALA A 174 44.70 0.00 -4.58
C ALA A 174 43.58 1.05 -4.55
N SER A 175 43.78 2.20 -5.20
CA SER A 175 42.79 3.27 -5.33
C SER A 175 41.54 2.80 -6.09
N GLU A 176 41.72 2.15 -7.24
CA GLU A 176 40.61 1.59 -8.02
C GLU A 176 39.90 0.46 -7.27
N THR A 177 40.63 -0.38 -6.53
CA THR A 177 40.04 -1.41 -5.67
C THR A 177 39.17 -0.79 -4.57
N SER A 178 39.63 0.28 -3.92
CA SER A 178 38.86 1.01 -2.91
C SER A 178 37.58 1.65 -3.49
N LYS A 179 37.67 2.25 -4.69
CA LYS A 179 36.51 2.80 -5.40
C LYS A 179 35.49 1.70 -5.73
N ALA A 180 35.95 0.55 -6.23
CA ALA A 180 35.08 -0.57 -6.54
C ALA A 180 34.34 -1.11 -5.30
N VAL A 181 35.03 -1.22 -4.16
CA VAL A 181 34.41 -1.60 -2.87
C VAL A 181 33.37 -0.56 -2.45
N SER A 182 33.71 0.74 -2.53
CA SER A 182 32.79 1.83 -2.18
C SER A 182 31.54 1.85 -3.05
N GLN A 183 31.68 1.60 -4.36
CA GLN A 183 30.55 1.46 -5.29
C GLN A 183 29.68 0.25 -4.94
N ARG A 184 30.29 -0.90 -4.63
CA ARG A 184 29.57 -2.10 -4.19
C ARG A 184 28.76 -1.81 -2.92
N ASP A 185 29.35 -1.13 -1.94
CA ASP A 185 28.67 -0.80 -0.68
C ASP A 185 27.50 0.17 -0.94
N ARG A 186 27.67 1.15 -1.83
CA ARG A 186 26.59 2.06 -2.25
C ARG A 186 25.46 1.31 -2.97
N ILE A 187 25.78 0.37 -3.85
CA ILE A 187 24.80 -0.50 -4.51
C ILE A 187 24.01 -1.30 -3.46
N GLN A 188 24.69 -1.90 -2.48
CA GLN A 188 24.04 -2.65 -1.41
C GLN A 188 23.10 -1.76 -0.57
N GLN A 189 23.54 -0.55 -0.24
CA GLN A 189 22.69 0.42 0.47
C GLN A 189 21.45 0.80 -0.34
N LEU A 190 21.61 1.07 -1.64
CA LEU A 190 20.49 1.39 -2.53
C LEU A 190 19.52 0.21 -2.68
N GLN A 191 20.02 -1.02 -2.79
CA GLN A 191 19.20 -2.22 -2.82
C GLN A 191 18.40 -2.39 -1.52
N ASN A 192 19.03 -2.19 -0.36
CA ASN A 192 18.34 -2.27 0.93
C ASN A 192 17.26 -1.19 1.07
N SER A 193 17.55 0.04 0.61
CA SER A 193 16.57 1.13 0.59
C SER A 193 15.40 0.83 -0.35
N LEU A 194 15.67 0.23 -1.52
CA LEU A 194 14.64 -0.19 -2.47
C LEU A 194 13.74 -1.29 -1.88
N ILE A 195 14.32 -2.29 -1.20
CA ILE A 195 13.55 -3.33 -0.51
C ILE A 195 12.61 -2.71 0.53
N LYS A 196 13.14 -1.83 1.39
CA LYS A 196 12.33 -1.13 2.40
C LYS A 196 11.21 -0.29 1.78
N ALA A 197 11.51 0.45 0.72
CA ALA A 197 10.53 1.25 0.00
C ALA A 197 9.43 0.35 -0.61
N ASN A 198 9.81 -0.75 -1.25
CA ASN A 198 8.87 -1.70 -1.83
C ASN A 198 7.98 -2.38 -0.77
N ASP A 199 8.54 -2.73 0.39
CA ASP A 199 7.74 -3.30 1.49
C ASP A 199 6.77 -2.28 2.07
N SER A 200 7.19 -1.00 2.21
CA SER A 200 6.29 0.07 2.62
C SER A 200 5.16 0.31 1.61
N GLU A 201 5.45 0.20 0.31
CA GLU A 201 4.45 0.30 -0.75
C GLU A 201 3.45 -0.86 -0.70
N LYS A 202 3.90 -2.10 -0.45
CA LYS A 202 3.00 -3.25 -0.26
C LYS A 202 2.03 -3.02 0.90
N GLU A 203 2.51 -2.49 2.02
CA GLU A 203 1.65 -2.18 3.17
C GLU A 203 0.65 -1.06 2.85
N LEU A 204 1.08 -0.01 2.14
CA LEU A 204 0.18 1.05 1.67
C LEU A 204 -0.91 0.51 0.72
N LEU A 205 -0.57 -0.40 -0.19
CA LEU A 205 -1.53 -1.04 -1.09
C LEU A 205 -2.52 -1.93 -0.32
N LYS A 206 -2.08 -2.65 0.73
CA LYS A 206 -2.99 -3.38 1.62
C LYS A 206 -3.94 -2.43 2.34
N LEU A 207 -3.42 -1.33 2.89
CA LEU A 207 -4.22 -0.32 3.58
C LEU A 207 -5.24 0.32 2.63
N GLN A 208 -4.85 0.64 1.40
CA GLN A 208 -5.74 1.16 0.37
C GLN A 208 -6.88 0.18 0.06
N ARG A 209 -6.58 -1.13 -0.04
CA ARG A 209 -7.61 -2.16 -0.25
C ARG A 209 -8.60 -2.23 0.92
N VAL A 210 -8.10 -2.18 2.16
CA VAL A 210 -8.95 -2.16 3.36
C VAL A 210 -9.84 -0.91 3.37
N HIS A 211 -9.28 0.26 3.07
CA HIS A 211 -10.03 1.50 3.00
C HIS A 211 -11.15 1.44 1.93
N GLN A 212 -10.84 0.92 0.74
CA GLN A 212 -11.85 0.72 -0.30
C GLN A 212 -12.98 -0.23 0.15
N GLN A 213 -12.64 -1.29 0.89
CA GLN A 213 -13.65 -2.20 1.44
C GLN A 213 -14.52 -1.51 2.49
N GLN A 214 -13.90 -0.80 3.43
CA GLN A 214 -14.61 -0.01 4.45
C GLN A 214 -15.55 1.02 3.83
N GLN A 215 -15.14 1.67 2.74
CA GLN A 215 -15.98 2.63 2.03
C GLN A 215 -17.23 1.98 1.40
N LYS A 216 -17.08 0.77 0.83
CA LYS A 216 -18.21 0.00 0.29
C LYS A 216 -19.17 -0.43 1.41
N ASP A 217 -18.64 -0.90 2.52
CA ASP A 217 -19.44 -1.31 3.68
C ASP A 217 -20.20 -0.12 4.25
N LEU A 218 -19.55 1.06 4.36
CA LEU A 218 -20.19 2.30 4.78
C LEU A 218 -21.35 2.70 3.85
N GLN A 219 -21.16 2.64 2.53
CA GLN A 219 -22.23 2.91 1.56
C GLN A 219 -23.39 1.92 1.68
N GLN A 220 -23.09 0.64 1.95
CA GLN A 220 -24.11 -0.37 2.19
C GLN A 220 -24.91 -0.07 3.46
N HIS A 221 -24.24 0.33 4.55
CA HIS A 221 -24.89 0.74 5.79
C HIS A 221 -25.75 1.99 5.61
N GLN A 222 -25.27 3.00 4.90
CA GLN A 222 -26.06 4.20 4.56
C GLN A 222 -27.31 3.83 3.76
N SER A 223 -27.18 2.95 2.76
CA SER A 223 -28.30 2.47 1.95
C SER A 223 -29.33 1.70 2.81
N ARG A 224 -28.86 0.86 3.74
CA ARG A 224 -29.74 0.15 4.69
C ARG A 224 -30.44 1.11 5.64
N SER A 225 -29.73 2.13 6.13
CA SER A 225 -30.28 3.17 7.00
C SER A 225 -31.39 3.95 6.29
N ALA A 226 -31.17 4.36 5.04
CA ALA A 226 -32.19 5.02 4.22
C ALA A 226 -33.44 4.15 4.01
N LYS A 227 -33.27 2.85 3.75
CA LYS A 227 -34.38 1.90 3.68
C LYS A 227 -35.14 1.79 5.00
N MET A 228 -34.42 1.71 6.12
CA MET A 228 -35.03 1.67 7.45
C MET A 228 -35.86 2.94 7.72
N ALA A 229 -35.33 4.13 7.39
CA ALA A 229 -36.05 5.38 7.55
C ALA A 229 -37.35 5.43 6.73
N SER A 230 -37.34 4.90 5.49
CA SER A 230 -38.55 4.78 4.68
C SER A 230 -39.58 3.83 5.29
N LEU A 231 -39.14 2.71 5.87
CA LEU A 231 -40.01 1.77 6.56
C LEU A 231 -40.58 2.39 7.83
N GLU A 232 -39.77 3.09 8.62
CA GLU A 232 -40.21 3.80 9.82
C GLU A 232 -41.27 4.86 9.49
N ALA A 233 -41.10 5.62 8.40
CA ALA A 233 -42.10 6.56 7.93
C ALA A 233 -43.42 5.86 7.56
N THR A 234 -43.33 4.68 6.95
CA THR A 234 -44.51 3.86 6.59
C THR A 234 -45.22 3.35 7.84
N VAL A 235 -44.47 2.87 8.85
CA VAL A 235 -45.01 2.42 10.14
C VAL A 235 -45.71 3.58 10.86
N LYS A 236 -45.10 4.77 10.95
CA LYS A 236 -45.75 5.96 11.52
C LYS A 236 -47.04 6.33 10.80
N GLN A 237 -47.07 6.20 9.48
CA GLN A 237 -48.29 6.44 8.72
C GLN A 237 -49.36 5.37 8.99
N GLN A 238 -48.96 4.10 9.14
CA GLN A 238 -49.87 3.01 9.52
C GLN A 238 -50.41 3.21 10.95
N GLU A 239 -49.59 3.60 11.91
CA GLU A 239 -50.00 3.95 13.28
C GLU A 239 -51.08 5.03 13.27
N LYS A 240 -50.92 6.08 12.44
CA LYS A 240 -51.93 7.14 12.28
C LYS A 240 -53.25 6.64 11.68
N VAL A 241 -53.21 5.65 10.78
CA VAL A 241 -54.41 5.03 10.22
C VAL A 241 -55.12 4.19 11.29
N ILE A 242 -54.37 3.41 12.07
CA ILE A 242 -54.90 2.60 13.18
C ILE A 242 -55.57 3.51 14.20
N GLU A 243 -54.93 4.59 14.63
CA GLU A 243 -55.50 5.55 15.58
C GLU A 243 -56.82 6.18 15.06
N LYS A 244 -56.94 6.41 13.75
CA LYS A 244 -58.21 6.87 13.14
C LYS A 244 -59.27 5.77 13.13
N MET A 245 -58.88 4.53 12.85
CA MET A 245 -59.80 3.39 12.88
C MET A 245 -60.31 3.12 14.30
N GLU A 246 -59.43 3.20 15.30
CA GLU A 246 -59.80 3.09 16.71
C GLU A 246 -60.80 4.17 17.11
N ARG A 247 -60.53 5.45 16.80
CA ARG A 247 -61.49 6.54 17.03
C ARG A 247 -62.85 6.28 16.38
N ALA A 248 -62.87 5.81 15.13
CA ALA A 248 -64.11 5.50 14.42
C ALA A 248 -64.88 4.33 15.04
N LEU A 249 -64.16 3.32 15.56
CA LEU A 249 -64.76 2.20 16.29
C LEU A 249 -65.32 2.66 17.64
N ASP A 250 -64.59 3.48 18.39
CA ASP A 250 -65.04 4.05 19.66
C ASP A 250 -66.28 4.93 19.48
N ASP A 251 -66.30 5.78 18.45
CA ASP A 251 -67.46 6.59 18.10
C ASP A 251 -68.68 5.72 17.78
N LYS A 252 -68.48 4.64 16.99
CA LYS A 252 -69.54 3.67 16.71
C LYS A 252 -70.00 2.93 17.96
N LEU A 253 -69.09 2.52 18.85
CA LEU A 253 -69.44 1.86 20.10
C LEU A 253 -70.26 2.80 20.99
N ARG A 254 -69.85 4.06 21.14
CA ARG A 254 -70.62 5.08 21.88
C ARG A 254 -71.99 5.35 21.27
N GLU A 255 -72.09 5.38 19.94
CA GLU A 255 -73.37 5.52 19.25
C GLU A 255 -74.27 4.30 19.48
N ASN A 256 -73.70 3.08 19.42
CA ASN A 256 -74.43 1.85 19.68
C ASN A 256 -74.86 1.72 21.14
N ASP A 257 -74.04 2.17 22.09
CA ASP A 257 -74.38 2.22 23.51
C ASP A 257 -75.50 3.21 23.79
N ARG A 258 -75.58 4.33 23.07
CA ARG A 258 -76.74 5.24 23.12
C ARG A 258 -77.99 4.59 22.52
N ARG A 259 -77.89 3.99 21.33
CA ARG A 259 -78.99 3.26 20.67
C ARG A 259 -79.47 2.05 21.49
N THR A 260 -78.55 1.37 22.18
CA THR A 260 -78.82 0.21 23.05
C THR A 260 -79.26 0.67 24.44
N GLY A 261 -78.79 1.82 24.92
CA GLY A 261 -79.25 2.50 26.14
C GLY A 261 -80.72 2.87 26.06
N ASP A 262 -81.14 3.44 24.93
CA ASP A 262 -82.56 3.73 24.65
C ASP A 262 -83.40 2.45 24.56
N LYS A 263 -82.85 1.34 24.04
CA LYS A 263 -83.50 0.00 24.09
C LYS A 263 -83.43 -0.67 25.46
N ARG A 264 -82.43 -0.38 26.29
CA ARG A 264 -82.26 -0.90 27.67
C ARG A 264 -83.25 -0.25 28.64
N MET A 265 -83.76 0.94 28.34
CA MET A 265 -84.89 1.52 29.09
C MET A 265 -86.20 0.74 28.88
N ALA A 266 -86.30 -0.10 27.84
CA ALA A 266 -87.43 -1.01 27.62
C ALA A 266 -87.18 -2.47 28.08
N VAL A 267 -85.93 -2.86 28.39
CA VAL A 267 -85.59 -4.24 28.78
C VAL A 267 -84.75 -4.26 30.04
N LYS A 268 -85.25 -3.66 31.13
CA LYS A 268 -84.61 -3.70 32.47
C LYS A 268 -85.37 -4.53 33.51
N LYS A 269 -86.37 -5.33 33.11
CA LYS A 269 -87.14 -6.17 34.05
C LYS A 269 -86.97 -7.68 33.90
N GLN A 270 -86.06 -8.16 33.04
CA GLN A 270 -85.87 -9.61 32.83
C GLN A 270 -84.41 -10.08 32.78
N ARG A 271 -83.43 -9.24 33.18
CA ARG A 271 -82.00 -9.54 32.95
C ARG A 271 -81.12 -9.59 34.21
N GLY A 272 -81.65 -9.19 35.38
CA GLY A 272 -80.88 -9.17 36.63
C GLY A 272 -80.43 -10.56 37.08
N GLU A 273 -81.29 -11.56 36.93
CA GLU A 273 -81.01 -12.93 37.35
C GLU A 273 -80.00 -13.64 36.42
N THR A 274 -80.06 -13.35 35.11
CA THR A 274 -79.08 -13.86 34.15
C THR A 274 -77.72 -13.17 34.23
N ASP A 275 -77.68 -11.88 34.59
CA ASP A 275 -76.42 -11.15 34.73
C ASP A 275 -75.73 -11.53 36.05
N HIS A 276 -76.44 -11.74 37.16
CA HIS A 276 -75.85 -12.31 38.39
C HIS A 276 -75.28 -13.71 38.18
N ARG A 277 -76.00 -14.60 37.48
CA ARG A 277 -75.50 -15.95 37.17
C ARG A 277 -74.28 -15.92 36.26
N LYS A 278 -74.20 -14.96 35.33
CA LYS A 278 -73.01 -14.77 34.48
C LYS A 278 -71.85 -14.18 35.26
N GLU A 279 -72.11 -13.26 36.17
CA GLU A 279 -71.11 -12.63 37.02
C GLU A 279 -70.51 -13.62 38.03
N GLU A 280 -71.33 -14.53 38.58
CA GLU A 280 -70.87 -15.67 39.37
C GLU A 280 -70.00 -16.64 38.54
N VAL A 281 -70.42 -16.99 37.31
CA VAL A 281 -69.63 -17.84 36.41
C VAL A 281 -68.32 -17.17 36.02
N VAL A 282 -68.33 -15.87 35.73
CA VAL A 282 -67.11 -15.09 35.41
C VAL A 282 -66.19 -15.02 36.63
N SER A 283 -66.73 -14.84 37.83
CA SER A 283 -65.96 -14.83 39.07
C SER A 283 -65.35 -16.21 39.36
N ALA A 284 -66.10 -17.29 39.15
CA ALA A 284 -65.61 -18.66 39.27
C ALA A 284 -64.51 -18.97 38.23
N LEU A 285 -64.69 -18.55 36.97
CA LEU A 285 -63.67 -18.70 35.92
C LEU A 285 -62.43 -17.84 36.17
N ALA A 286 -62.57 -16.66 36.79
CA ALA A 286 -61.46 -15.81 37.17
C ALA A 286 -60.65 -16.40 38.33
N ALA A 287 -61.34 -16.99 39.32
CA ALA A 287 -60.71 -17.73 40.40
C ALA A 287 -59.96 -18.95 39.86
N GLU A 288 -60.58 -19.71 38.94
CA GLU A 288 -59.95 -20.86 38.31
C GLU A 288 -58.76 -20.47 37.42
N ASN A 289 -58.87 -19.38 36.66
CA ASN A 289 -57.73 -18.84 35.91
C ASN A 289 -56.58 -18.40 36.82
N SER A 290 -56.89 -17.84 37.98
CA SER A 290 -55.86 -17.48 38.97
C SER A 290 -55.18 -18.72 39.54
N ARG A 291 -55.95 -19.78 39.81
CA ARG A 291 -55.43 -21.09 40.22
C ARG A 291 -54.55 -21.73 39.13
N LEU A 292 -55.01 -21.74 37.89
CA LEU A 292 -54.27 -22.26 36.73
C LEU A 292 -53.01 -21.46 36.44
N ARG A 293 -53.02 -20.14 36.65
CA ARG A 293 -51.80 -19.31 36.58
C ARG A 293 -50.81 -19.67 37.67
N ALA A 294 -51.27 -19.85 38.91
CA ALA A 294 -50.42 -20.30 40.00
C ALA A 294 -49.86 -21.71 39.74
N GLU A 295 -50.64 -22.60 39.13
CA GLU A 295 -50.21 -23.96 38.74
C GLU A 295 -49.22 -23.93 37.56
N LEU A 296 -49.43 -23.07 36.56
CA LEU A 296 -48.48 -22.80 35.48
C LEU A 296 -47.17 -22.20 36.00
N ASP A 297 -47.25 -21.26 36.94
CA ASP A 297 -46.06 -20.68 37.58
C ASP A 297 -45.32 -21.72 38.41
N ARG A 298 -46.03 -22.62 39.09
CA ARG A 298 -45.43 -23.79 39.76
C ARG A 298 -44.78 -24.75 38.77
N THR A 299 -45.37 -24.96 37.59
CA THR A 299 -44.81 -25.77 36.50
C THR A 299 -43.61 -25.09 35.83
N ARG A 300 -43.57 -23.75 35.80
CA ARG A 300 -42.41 -22.97 35.34
C ARG A 300 -41.27 -22.94 36.36
N GLN A 301 -41.59 -22.99 37.65
CA GLN A 301 -40.60 -23.07 38.74
C GLN A 301 -40.10 -24.49 39.00
N GLN A 302 -40.85 -25.52 38.58
CA GLN A 302 -40.29 -26.85 38.41
C GLN A 302 -39.18 -26.78 37.34
N PRO A 303 -37.98 -27.33 37.58
CA PRO A 303 -36.94 -27.38 36.57
C PRO A 303 -37.45 -28.20 35.38
N ALA A 304 -37.77 -27.52 34.27
CA ALA A 304 -38.16 -28.18 33.04
C ALA A 304 -37.01 -29.07 32.53
N PRO A 305 -37.29 -30.28 32.01
CA PRO A 305 -36.28 -31.12 31.41
C PRO A 305 -35.61 -30.36 30.28
N VAL A 306 -34.30 -30.23 30.38
CA VAL A 306 -33.41 -29.46 29.53
C VAL A 306 -33.62 -29.82 28.06
N ILE A 307 -34.38 -29.00 27.33
CA ILE A 307 -34.29 -28.88 25.88
C ILE A 307 -33.51 -27.62 25.61
N ILE A 308 -32.29 -27.82 25.13
CA ILE A 308 -31.30 -26.82 24.78
C ILE A 308 -31.91 -25.84 23.78
N GLN A 309 -32.05 -24.58 24.19
CA GLN A 309 -31.87 -23.40 23.34
C GLN A 309 -31.73 -22.15 24.24
N GLN A 310 -30.55 -21.54 24.19
CA GLN A 310 -30.21 -20.30 24.90
C GLN A 310 -31.00 -19.10 24.32
N PRO A 311 -31.26 -18.06 25.13
CA PRO A 311 -30.36 -16.92 25.03
C PRO A 311 -29.97 -16.26 26.37
N ALA A 312 -28.72 -15.79 26.38
CA ALA A 312 -28.17 -14.61 27.03
C ALA A 312 -28.45 -14.32 28.51
N GLN A 313 -27.34 -14.33 29.26
CA GLN A 313 -27.06 -13.69 30.54
C GLN A 313 -27.46 -14.44 31.82
N THR A 314 -26.53 -15.23 32.33
CA THR A 314 -25.95 -15.04 33.68
C THR A 314 -24.60 -15.75 33.75
N LYS A 315 -23.63 -15.09 34.39
CA LYS A 315 -22.34 -15.66 34.78
C LYS A 315 -22.59 -16.78 35.79
N ASP A 316 -22.65 -18.02 35.33
CA ASP A 316 -22.34 -19.18 36.16
C ASP A 316 -21.31 -20.04 35.45
N THR A 317 -20.18 -20.21 36.12
CA THR A 317 -19.01 -20.90 35.58
C THR A 317 -19.36 -22.36 35.40
N LEU A 318 -19.56 -22.80 34.15
CA LEU A 318 -19.64 -24.22 33.79
C LEU A 318 -18.53 -25.01 34.50
N PRO A 319 -18.80 -26.22 35.03
CA PRO A 319 -17.80 -27.03 35.70
C PRO A 319 -16.51 -27.12 34.86
N PHE A 320 -15.36 -26.82 35.47
CA PHE A 320 -14.08 -26.63 34.77
C PHE A 320 -13.74 -27.78 33.80
N LYS A 321 -14.07 -29.03 34.19
CA LYS A 321 -13.89 -30.24 33.37
C LYS A 321 -14.73 -30.22 32.09
N GLU A 322 -15.98 -29.78 32.17
CA GLU A 322 -16.87 -29.68 31.02
C GLU A 322 -16.44 -28.54 30.10
N ARG A 323 -16.07 -27.39 30.66
CA ARG A 323 -15.48 -26.27 29.91
C ARG A 323 -14.23 -26.70 29.14
N LEU A 324 -13.32 -27.41 29.78
CA LEU A 324 -12.10 -27.91 29.13
C LEU A 324 -12.42 -28.93 28.02
N SER A 325 -13.39 -29.83 28.25
CA SER A 325 -13.83 -30.76 27.22
C SER A 325 -14.46 -30.05 26.01
N LEU A 326 -15.21 -28.97 26.22
CA LEU A 326 -15.82 -28.19 25.14
C LEU A 326 -14.76 -27.42 24.36
N LEU A 327 -13.76 -26.85 25.04
CA LEU A 327 -12.62 -26.20 24.37
C LEU A 327 -11.82 -27.17 23.50
N ASN A 328 -11.55 -28.39 23.99
CA ASN A 328 -10.85 -29.41 23.18
C ASN A 328 -11.69 -29.85 21.97
N LYS A 329 -13.02 -29.99 22.14
CA LYS A 329 -13.92 -30.28 21.02
C LYS A 329 -13.96 -29.14 20.00
N LEU A 330 -13.92 -27.88 20.46
CA LEU A 330 -13.85 -26.70 19.61
C LEU A 330 -12.53 -26.68 18.83
N GLU A 331 -11.40 -26.84 19.50
CA GLU A 331 -10.08 -26.88 18.87
C GLU A 331 -9.99 -27.97 17.79
N LYS A 332 -10.52 -29.18 18.07
CA LYS A 332 -10.61 -30.26 17.08
C LYS A 332 -11.50 -29.91 15.90
N ALA A 333 -12.63 -29.25 16.14
CA ALA A 333 -13.54 -28.82 15.09
C ALA A 333 -12.88 -27.74 14.21
N GLU A 334 -12.20 -26.77 14.82
CA GLU A 334 -11.47 -25.70 14.13
C GLU A 334 -10.34 -26.25 13.27
N ALA A 335 -9.53 -27.19 13.80
CA ALA A 335 -8.48 -27.85 13.02
C ALA A 335 -9.05 -28.63 11.82
N ARG A 336 -10.20 -29.29 12.00
CA ARG A 336 -10.90 -29.99 10.91
C ARG A 336 -11.41 -29.02 9.85
N VAL A 337 -11.99 -27.88 10.26
CA VAL A 337 -12.46 -26.83 9.34
C VAL A 337 -11.30 -26.30 8.51
N GLN A 338 -10.18 -25.91 9.14
CA GLN A 338 -8.99 -25.42 8.44
C GLN A 338 -8.45 -26.44 7.43
N THR A 339 -8.45 -27.73 7.79
CA THR A 339 -8.02 -28.80 6.87
C THR A 339 -8.95 -28.91 5.67
N LEU A 340 -10.27 -28.86 5.89
CA LEU A 340 -11.25 -28.92 4.81
C LEU A 340 -11.20 -27.69 3.91
N GLU A 341 -10.96 -26.51 4.46
CA GLU A 341 -10.78 -25.27 3.70
C GLU A 341 -9.53 -25.36 2.80
N ALA A 342 -8.41 -25.85 3.32
CA ALA A 342 -7.19 -26.05 2.53
C ALA A 342 -7.40 -27.09 1.41
N GLN A 343 -8.12 -28.18 1.69
CA GLN A 343 -8.48 -29.18 0.67
C GLN A 343 -9.39 -28.58 -0.41
N LEU A 344 -10.37 -27.76 -0.03
CA LEU A 344 -11.25 -27.10 -0.98
C LEU A 344 -10.49 -26.11 -1.86
N GLU A 345 -9.56 -25.36 -1.28
CA GLU A 345 -8.71 -24.43 -2.02
C GLU A 345 -7.86 -25.17 -3.05
N GLU A 346 -7.15 -26.24 -2.66
CA GLU A 346 -6.34 -27.02 -3.61
C GLU A 346 -7.21 -27.70 -4.68
N ASN A 347 -8.39 -28.22 -4.30
CA ASN A 347 -9.32 -28.78 -5.27
C ASN A 347 -9.74 -27.72 -6.31
N SER A 348 -10.10 -26.51 -5.86
CA SER A 348 -10.48 -25.41 -6.76
C SER A 348 -9.33 -25.01 -7.71
N LYS A 349 -8.09 -24.97 -7.21
CA LYS A 349 -6.89 -24.69 -8.02
C LYS A 349 -6.65 -25.79 -9.05
N SER A 350 -6.76 -27.05 -8.66
CA SER A 350 -6.59 -28.20 -9.55
C SER A 350 -7.66 -28.22 -10.64
N TRP A 351 -8.91 -27.94 -10.29
CA TRP A 351 -10.02 -27.83 -11.24
C TRP A 351 -9.83 -26.65 -12.20
N GLY A 352 -9.39 -25.50 -11.70
CA GLY A 352 -9.03 -24.35 -12.54
C GLY A 352 -7.94 -24.67 -13.56
N ARG A 353 -6.89 -25.40 -13.13
CA ARG A 353 -5.84 -25.90 -14.03
C ARG A 353 -6.38 -26.85 -15.09
N GLN A 354 -7.18 -27.85 -14.70
CA GLN A 354 -7.77 -28.81 -15.62
C GLN A 354 -8.73 -28.14 -16.63
N LYS A 355 -9.55 -27.19 -16.16
CA LYS A 355 -10.42 -26.39 -17.01
C LYS A 355 -9.62 -25.58 -18.02
N GLN A 356 -8.55 -24.92 -17.58
CA GLN A 356 -7.68 -24.15 -18.47
C GLN A 356 -7.00 -25.07 -19.50
N GLU A 357 -6.48 -26.23 -19.08
CA GLU A 357 -5.88 -27.22 -19.98
C GLU A 357 -6.88 -27.70 -21.04
N MET A 358 -8.13 -27.98 -20.65
CA MET A 358 -9.19 -28.38 -21.58
C MET A 358 -9.54 -27.25 -22.56
N LEU A 359 -9.64 -26.00 -22.09
CA LEU A 359 -9.86 -24.84 -22.96
C LEU A 359 -8.70 -24.66 -23.94
N THR A 360 -7.46 -24.84 -23.49
CA THR A 360 -6.29 -24.83 -24.35
C THR A 360 -6.38 -25.93 -25.41
N LYS A 361 -6.70 -27.18 -25.04
CA LYS A 361 -6.89 -28.29 -26.00
C LYS A 361 -8.00 -28.02 -27.02
N LEU A 362 -9.12 -27.42 -26.60
CA LEU A 362 -10.20 -27.03 -27.51
C LEU A 362 -9.78 -25.90 -28.47
N SER A 363 -9.01 -24.92 -27.97
CA SER A 363 -8.44 -23.86 -28.80
C SER A 363 -7.45 -24.43 -29.81
N GLU A 364 -6.54 -25.28 -29.37
CA GLU A 364 -5.60 -26.01 -30.22
C GLU A 364 -6.33 -26.79 -31.32
N HIS A 365 -7.38 -27.54 -30.97
CA HIS A 365 -8.22 -28.25 -31.95
C HIS A 365 -8.90 -27.31 -32.96
N ARG A 366 -9.43 -26.16 -32.52
CA ARG A 366 -10.04 -25.15 -33.42
C ARG A 366 -9.06 -24.57 -34.41
N HIS A 367 -7.79 -24.44 -34.02
CA HIS A 367 -6.73 -23.88 -34.86
C HIS A 367 -5.90 -24.96 -35.58
N GLY A 368 -6.32 -26.23 -35.51
CA GLY A 368 -5.65 -27.35 -36.19
C GLY A 368 -4.35 -27.84 -35.53
N PHE A 369 -4.00 -27.33 -34.34
CA PHE A 369 -2.83 -27.74 -33.56
C PHE A 369 -3.16 -28.94 -32.66
N VAL A 370 -3.70 -30.02 -33.22
CA VAL A 370 -3.96 -31.23 -32.41
C VAL A 370 -2.62 -31.82 -31.97
N ARG A 371 -2.29 -31.72 -30.67
CA ARG A 371 -1.17 -32.46 -30.08
C ARG A 371 -1.51 -33.95 -30.05
N THR A 372 -1.20 -34.66 -31.13
CA THR A 372 -1.02 -36.11 -31.09
C THR A 372 0.18 -36.43 -30.21
N SER A 373 -0.07 -36.73 -28.93
CA SER A 373 0.95 -37.18 -27.98
C SER A 373 1.45 -38.61 -28.27
N THR A 374 1.73 -38.93 -29.53
CA THR A 374 2.36 -40.20 -29.92
C THR A 374 3.14 -39.98 -31.21
N THR A 375 4.44 -39.69 -31.07
CA THR A 375 5.55 -39.54 -32.05
C THR A 375 6.24 -38.21 -31.72
N ILE A 376 7.46 -38.09 -31.16
CA ILE A 376 8.68 -38.88 -31.24
C ILE A 376 9.54 -38.44 -30.03
N LEU A 377 9.83 -39.33 -29.07
CA LEU A 377 11.19 -39.55 -28.56
C LEU A 377 11.16 -40.69 -27.54
N HIS A 378 12.10 -41.60 -27.73
CA HIS A 378 12.18 -42.91 -27.12
C HIS A 378 12.76 -42.87 -25.69
N ASN A 379 12.29 -43.79 -24.86
CA ASN A 379 12.97 -44.43 -23.73
C ASN A 379 14.16 -43.68 -23.09
N VAL A 380 13.89 -43.01 -21.98
CA VAL A 380 14.88 -42.81 -20.92
C VAL A 380 14.23 -43.31 -19.62
N PRO A 381 14.76 -44.35 -18.96
CA PRO A 381 14.25 -44.78 -17.66
C PRO A 381 14.49 -43.65 -16.63
N SER A 382 13.41 -43.04 -16.16
CA SER A 382 13.46 -42.13 -15.02
C SER A 382 13.80 -42.93 -13.76
N ARG A 383 15.07 -42.89 -13.37
CA ARG A 383 15.54 -43.41 -12.09
C ARG A 383 14.91 -42.57 -10.98
N SER A 384 13.92 -43.14 -10.29
CA SER A 384 13.30 -42.54 -9.12
C SER A 384 14.36 -42.38 -8.01
N VAL A 385 14.66 -41.13 -7.63
CA VAL A 385 15.54 -40.85 -6.48
C VAL A 385 14.78 -41.00 -5.15
N SER A 386 13.48 -41.30 -5.20
CA SER A 386 12.63 -41.39 -4.01
C SER A 386 12.71 -42.74 -3.26
N GLU A 387 13.27 -43.79 -3.86
CA GLU A 387 13.43 -45.10 -3.20
C GLU A 387 14.76 -45.24 -2.43
N SER A 388 15.76 -44.41 -2.73
CA SER A 388 17.09 -44.50 -2.08
C SER A 388 17.09 -44.04 -0.62
N LEU A 389 16.12 -43.23 -0.19
CA LEU A 389 16.09 -42.67 1.17
C LEU A 389 15.33 -43.55 2.19
N TYR A 390 14.52 -44.50 1.72
CA TYR A 390 13.85 -45.46 2.62
C TYR A 390 14.65 -46.75 2.83
N GLN A 391 15.57 -47.10 1.92
CA GLN A 391 16.41 -48.29 2.08
C GLN A 391 17.60 -48.07 3.02
N LYS A 392 18.14 -46.84 3.09
CA LYS A 392 19.31 -46.51 3.93
C LYS A 392 18.99 -46.50 5.42
N SER A 393 17.79 -46.04 5.81
CA SER A 393 17.34 -46.03 7.21
C SER A 393 17.02 -47.43 7.75
N ARG A 394 16.79 -48.44 6.89
CA ARG A 394 16.58 -49.84 7.34
C ARG A 394 17.89 -50.56 7.65
N GLN A 395 18.98 -50.25 6.93
CA GLN A 395 20.29 -50.88 7.18
C GLN A 395 21.00 -50.31 8.41
N GLU A 396 20.77 -49.03 8.75
CA GLU A 396 21.34 -48.43 9.97
C GLU A 396 20.65 -48.93 11.27
N ALA A 397 19.40 -49.41 11.17
CA ALA A 397 18.66 -49.97 12.31
C ALA A 397 19.00 -51.45 12.62
N GLU A 398 19.53 -52.21 11.66
CA GLU A 398 19.93 -53.62 11.87
C GLU A 398 21.40 -53.79 12.29
N GLY A 399 22.26 -52.78 12.07
CA GLY A 399 23.67 -52.80 12.47
C GLY A 399 23.97 -52.60 13.95
N HIS A 400 23.00 -52.15 14.76
CA HIS A 400 23.19 -51.83 16.19
C HIS A 400 22.79 -52.97 17.16
N LYS A 401 22.52 -54.18 16.67
CA LYS A 401 22.14 -55.34 17.50
C LYS A 401 23.21 -56.43 17.64
N ILE A 402 24.41 -56.25 17.08
CA ILE A 402 25.48 -57.26 17.15
C ILE A 402 26.78 -56.63 17.70
N THR A 403 26.77 -56.24 18.97
CA THR A 403 27.99 -56.16 19.81
C THR A 403 27.60 -56.09 21.28
N ARG A 404 27.20 -57.24 21.83
CA ARG A 404 27.25 -57.53 23.28
C ARG A 404 27.57 -59.01 23.46
N LYS A 405 28.87 -59.29 23.56
CA LYS A 405 29.45 -60.30 24.45
C LYS A 405 30.90 -59.91 24.71
#